data_AF-A0A925W978-F1
#
_entry.id   AF-A0A925W978-F1
#
_cell.length_a   1.000
_cell.length_b   1.000
_cell.length_c   1.000
_cell.angle_alpha   90.00
_cell.angle_beta   90.00
_cell.angle_gamma   90.00
#
_symmetry.space_group_name_H-M   'P 1'
#
loop_
_entity.id
_entity.type
_entity.pdbx_description
1 polymer ?
#
loop_
_entity_poly.entity_id
_entity_poly.type
_entity_poly.pdbx_seq_one_letter_code
_entity_poly.pdbx_strand_id
1 'polypeptide(L)'
;PVVIATQARVALGDEIAVGLGARSVVVLVGERPGMSSTDSLGLYFTFDARRGRRDSDRNCLSNIRPPHGTGYVAAATTCAMLMAEARRLGLSGVHLKADASLAP
;
A
#
# COMPACT_ATOMS: atom_id res chain seq x y z
N PRO A 1 -14.12 0.16 3.59
CA PRO A 1 -14.26 -0.24 5.01
C PRO A 1 -12.87 -0.41 5.65
N VAL A 2 -12.74 -0.19 6.96
CA VAL A 2 -11.48 -0.47 7.69
C VAL A 2 -11.58 -1.87 8.30
N VAL A 3 -10.53 -2.66 8.15
CA VAL A 3 -10.41 -4.00 8.75
C VAL A 3 -9.14 -4.05 9.58
N ILE A 4 -9.25 -4.59 10.79
CA ILE A 4 -8.10 -4.86 11.65
C ILE A 4 -7.88 -6.38 11.63
N ALA A 5 -6.66 -6.81 11.31
CA ALA A 5 -6.29 -8.21 11.26
C ALA A 5 -5.00 -8.45 12.06
N THR A 6 -4.97 -9.54 12.80
CA THR A 6 -3.81 -9.97 13.59
C THR A 6 -3.08 -11.11 12.88
N GLN A 7 -1.77 -11.23 13.08
CA GLN A 7 -0.94 -12.27 12.43
C GLN A 7 -1.03 -12.25 10.88
N ALA A 8 -1.38 -11.08 10.34
CA ALA A 8 -1.60 -10.90 8.91
C ALA A 8 -0.28 -10.75 8.14
N ARG A 9 -0.35 -11.07 6.85
CA ARG A 9 0.65 -10.70 5.84
C ARG A 9 -0.01 -9.86 4.77
N VAL A 10 0.79 -9.19 3.94
CA VAL A 10 0.33 -8.27 2.89
C VAL A 10 -0.76 -8.90 1.99
N ALA A 11 -0.59 -10.17 1.60
CA ALA A 11 -1.53 -10.86 0.72
C ALA A 11 -2.94 -11.05 1.30
N LEU A 12 -3.15 -10.88 2.62
CA LEU A 12 -4.49 -10.91 3.22
C LEU A 12 -5.40 -9.82 2.65
N GLY A 13 -4.83 -8.68 2.22
CA GLY A 13 -5.60 -7.60 1.62
C GLY A 13 -6.40 -8.02 0.39
N ASP A 14 -5.88 -8.95 -0.42
CA ASP A 14 -6.56 -9.43 -1.63
C ASP A 14 -7.83 -10.23 -1.29
N GLU A 15 -7.78 -11.08 -0.27
CA GLU A 15 -8.94 -11.86 0.21
C GLU A 15 -10.00 -10.95 0.84
N ILE A 16 -9.58 -9.97 1.63
CA ILE A 16 -10.48 -8.98 2.24
C ILE A 16 -11.17 -8.17 1.15
N ALA A 17 -10.44 -7.72 0.13
CA ALA A 17 -11.00 -6.95 -0.97
C ALA A 17 -12.09 -7.74 -1.70
N VAL A 18 -11.84 -9.02 -2.01
CA VAL A 18 -12.83 -9.91 -2.62
C VAL A 18 -14.06 -10.07 -1.72
N GLY A 19 -13.86 -10.35 -0.42
CA GLY A 19 -14.96 -10.53 0.53
C GLY A 19 -15.83 -9.28 0.73
N LEU A 20 -15.25 -8.09 0.58
CA LEU A 20 -15.94 -6.82 0.71
C LEU A 20 -16.44 -6.23 -0.62
N GLY A 21 -16.18 -6.91 -1.76
CA GLY A 21 -16.45 -6.35 -3.09
C GLY A 21 -15.67 -5.06 -3.38
N ALA A 22 -14.52 -4.86 -2.73
CA ALA A 22 -13.68 -3.68 -2.92
C ALA A 22 -12.76 -3.86 -4.13
N ARG A 23 -12.75 -2.86 -5.01
CA ARG A 23 -11.89 -2.89 -6.21
C ARG A 23 -10.41 -2.69 -5.90
N SER A 24 -10.11 -1.94 -4.84
CA SER A 24 -8.73 -1.65 -4.44
C SER A 24 -8.57 -1.80 -2.94
N VAL A 25 -7.34 -2.09 -2.52
CA VAL A 25 -6.99 -2.27 -1.10
C VAL A 25 -5.67 -1.58 -0.79
N VAL A 26 -5.61 -0.98 0.39
CA VAL A 26 -4.38 -0.50 1.02
C VAL A 26 -4.18 -1.33 2.28
N VAL A 27 -3.03 -1.97 2.41
CA VAL A 27 -2.62 -2.71 3.60
C VAL A 27 -1.52 -1.91 4.30
N LEU A 28 -1.80 -1.49 5.54
CA LEU A 28 -0.81 -0.92 6.44
C LEU A 28 -0.32 -2.05 7.36
N VAL A 29 0.98 -2.29 7.40
CA VAL A 29 1.57 -3.37 8.20
C VAL A 29 2.92 -2.95 8.76
N GLY A 30 3.16 -3.27 10.04
CA GLY A 30 4.46 -3.04 10.65
C GLY A 30 5.54 -3.84 9.92
N GLU A 31 6.67 -3.19 9.64
CA GLU A 31 7.81 -3.86 9.01
C GLU A 31 8.54 -4.73 10.03
N ARG A 32 9.35 -5.67 9.52
CA ARG A 32 10.25 -6.43 10.40
C ARG A 32 11.18 -5.44 11.13
N PRO A 33 11.29 -5.51 12.47
CA PRO A 33 12.16 -4.60 13.20
C PRO A 33 13.61 -4.78 12.78
N GLY A 34 14.26 -3.67 12.42
CA GLY A 34 15.70 -3.57 12.23
C GLY A 34 16.43 -3.36 13.56
N MET A 35 17.76 -3.37 13.54
CA MET A 35 18.58 -3.20 14.76
C MET A 35 18.33 -1.87 15.49
N SER A 36 17.98 -0.81 14.76
CA SER A 36 17.75 0.54 15.28
C SER A 36 16.42 1.16 14.84
N SER A 37 15.55 0.37 14.20
CA SER A 37 14.30 0.83 13.60
C SER A 37 13.21 -0.20 13.86
N THR A 38 12.55 -0.07 15.01
CA THR A 38 11.53 -1.02 15.49
C THR A 38 10.11 -0.57 15.22
N ASP A 39 9.93 0.65 14.72
CA ASP A 39 8.66 1.37 14.60
C ASP A 39 8.31 1.75 13.15
N SER A 40 8.94 1.10 12.17
CA SER A 40 8.71 1.35 10.75
C SER A 40 7.39 0.74 10.25
N LEU A 41 6.61 1.52 9.50
CA LEU A 41 5.37 1.09 8.85
C LEU A 41 5.58 0.94 7.34
N GLY A 42 5.05 -0.15 6.79
CA GLY A 42 4.90 -0.37 5.35
C GLY A 42 3.46 -0.17 4.89
N LEU A 43 3.29 0.38 3.70
CA LEU A 43 2.01 0.54 3.02
C LEU A 43 2.07 -0.16 1.67
N TYR A 44 1.11 -1.06 1.44
CA TYR A 44 0.96 -1.80 0.19
C TYR A 44 -0.37 -1.48 -0.46
N PHE A 45 -0.35 -0.97 -1.68
CA PHE A 45 -1.54 -0.65 -2.44
C PHE A 45 -1.70 -1.60 -3.63
N THR A 46 -2.92 -2.10 -3.84
CA THR A 46 -3.26 -2.96 -4.98
C THR A 46 -4.57 -2.48 -5.60
N PHE A 47 -4.55 -2.23 -6.91
CA PHE A 47 -5.73 -1.99 -7.72
C PHE A 47 -6.20 -3.30 -8.35
N ASP A 48 -7.51 -3.46 -8.49
CA ASP A 48 -8.16 -4.69 -8.94
C ASP A 48 -7.69 -5.91 -8.11
N ALA A 49 -7.76 -5.76 -6.79
CA ALA A 49 -7.30 -6.73 -5.82
C ALA A 49 -8.13 -8.02 -5.91
N ARG A 50 -7.45 -9.16 -6.04
CA ARG A 50 -8.07 -10.48 -6.23
C ARG A 50 -7.10 -11.60 -5.86
N ARG A 51 -7.64 -12.79 -5.62
CA ARG A 51 -6.83 -13.98 -5.33
C ARG A 51 -5.78 -14.22 -6.42
N GLY A 52 -4.56 -14.56 -6.02
CA GLY A 52 -3.46 -14.85 -6.93
C GLY A 52 -2.69 -13.63 -7.45
N ARG A 53 -2.94 -12.43 -6.92
CA ARG A 53 -2.08 -11.26 -7.18
C ARG A 53 -0.65 -11.51 -6.74
N ARG A 54 0.31 -11.05 -7.54
CA ARG A 54 1.74 -11.14 -7.26
C ARG A 54 2.20 -9.90 -6.52
N ASP A 55 3.31 -10.00 -5.80
CA ASP A 55 3.92 -8.85 -5.12
C ASP A 55 4.27 -7.72 -6.11
N SER A 56 4.63 -8.06 -7.36
CA SER A 56 4.87 -7.09 -8.44
C SER A 56 3.65 -6.26 -8.81
N ASP A 57 2.44 -6.72 -8.48
CA ASP A 57 1.19 -6.04 -8.78
C ASP A 57 0.84 -5.00 -7.69
N ARG A 58 1.67 -4.91 -6.63
CA ARG A 58 1.45 -4.03 -5.48
C ARG A 58 2.44 -2.87 -5.48
N ASN A 59 1.93 -1.66 -5.29
CA ASN A 59 2.79 -0.53 -4.93
C ASN A 59 3.22 -0.67 -3.48
N CYS A 60 4.48 -0.34 -3.19
CA CYS A 60 5.05 -0.42 -1.84
C CYS A 60 5.64 0.95 -1.46
N LEU A 61 5.16 1.50 -0.35
CA LEU A 61 5.77 2.63 0.36
C LEU A 61 6.30 2.09 1.69
N SER A 62 7.62 2.11 1.85
CA SER A 62 8.31 1.59 3.04
C SER A 62 8.91 2.72 3.87
N ASN A 63 9.43 2.38 5.05
CA ASN A 63 10.09 3.33 5.94
C ASN A 63 9.21 4.54 6.29
N ILE A 64 7.90 4.32 6.47
CA ILE A 64 6.99 5.34 6.98
C ILE A 64 7.22 5.43 8.49
N ARG A 65 8.11 6.34 8.89
CA ARG A 65 8.73 6.36 10.22
C ARG A 65 9.25 7.75 10.62
N PRO A 66 8.39 8.74 10.86
CA PRO A 66 8.85 10.06 11.29
C PRO A 66 9.49 10.01 12.69
N PRO A 67 10.56 10.79 12.97
CA PRO A 67 11.20 11.76 12.07
C PRO A 67 12.28 11.16 11.16
N HIS A 68 12.58 9.86 11.30
CA HIS A 68 13.74 9.21 10.71
C HIS A 68 13.49 8.50 9.36
N GLY A 69 12.36 8.80 8.73
CA GLY A 69 11.84 8.18 7.52
C GLY A 69 10.74 9.03 6.91
N THR A 70 9.95 8.44 6.01
CA THR A 70 8.83 9.13 5.36
C THR A 70 7.79 9.54 6.41
N GLY A 71 7.42 10.82 6.42
CA GLY A 71 6.38 11.33 7.31
C GLY A 71 4.99 10.83 6.92
N TYR A 72 4.09 10.70 7.89
CA TYR A 72 2.74 10.18 7.66
C TYR A 72 1.98 10.94 6.58
N VAL A 73 2.05 12.28 6.59
CA VAL A 73 1.40 13.13 5.58
C VAL A 73 1.97 12.84 4.19
N ALA A 74 3.30 12.80 4.05
CA ALA A 74 3.94 12.52 2.77
C ALA A 74 3.56 11.15 2.22
N ALA A 75 3.58 10.10 3.06
CA ALA A 75 3.17 8.75 2.66
C ALA A 75 1.69 8.69 2.23
N ALA A 76 0.81 9.35 2.98
CA ALA A 76 -0.62 9.42 2.65
C ALA A 76 -0.86 10.16 1.32
N THR A 77 -0.18 11.28 1.09
CA THR A 77 -0.24 12.03 -0.16
C THR A 77 0.19 11.15 -1.34
N THR A 78 1.34 10.47 -1.22
CA THR A 78 1.80 9.54 -2.27
C THR A 78 0.81 8.40 -2.51
N CYS A 79 0.25 7.81 -1.45
CA CYS A 79 -0.76 6.77 -1.60
C CYS A 79 -2.02 7.29 -2.32
N ALA A 80 -2.51 8.48 -1.98
CA ALA A 80 -3.68 9.07 -2.63
C ALA A 80 -3.46 9.31 -4.12
N MET A 81 -2.28 9.82 -4.50
CA MET A 81 -1.90 10.01 -5.91
C MET A 81 -1.85 8.67 -6.67
N LEU A 82 -1.21 7.65 -6.07
CA LEU A 82 -1.20 6.30 -6.64
C LEU A 82 -2.60 5.72 -6.82
N MET A 83 -3.50 5.93 -5.84
CA MET A 83 -4.88 5.46 -5.92
C MET A 83 -5.67 6.15 -7.03
N ALA A 84 -5.51 7.47 -7.18
CA ALA A 84 -6.15 8.24 -8.23
C ALA A 84 -5.69 7.78 -9.62
N GLU A 85 -4.38 7.65 -9.80
CA GLU A 85 -3.81 7.25 -11.08
C GLU A 85 -4.09 5.79 -11.43
N ALA A 86 -4.04 4.90 -10.44
CA ALA A 86 -4.43 3.51 -10.63
C ALA A 86 -5.90 3.37 -11.05
N ARG A 87 -6.78 4.22 -10.52
CA ARG A 87 -8.18 4.26 -10.95
C ARG A 87 -8.31 4.74 -12.40
N ARG A 88 -7.47 5.69 -12.83
CA ARG A 88 -7.46 6.22 -14.19
C ARG A 88 -6.91 5.20 -15.20
N LEU A 89 -5.80 4.56 -14.88
CA LEU A 89 -5.09 3.65 -15.77
C LEU A 89 -5.55 2.18 -15.67
N GLY A 90 -6.22 1.82 -14.58
CA GLY A 90 -6.66 0.45 -14.31
C GLY A 90 -5.54 -0.50 -13.88
N LEU A 91 -4.44 0.01 -13.32
CA LEU A 91 -3.25 -0.77 -12.97
C LEU A 91 -2.56 -0.29 -11.68
N SER A 92 -1.74 -1.15 -11.08
CA SER A 92 -0.90 -0.86 -9.91
C SER A 92 0.41 -1.65 -9.99
N GLY A 93 1.29 -1.48 -8.99
CA GLY A 93 2.53 -2.23 -8.90
C GLY A 93 3.64 -1.67 -9.78
N VAL A 94 4.48 -2.54 -10.32
CA VAL A 94 5.68 -2.13 -11.09
C VAL A 94 5.35 -1.30 -12.34
N HIS A 95 4.12 -1.38 -12.83
CA HIS A 95 3.63 -0.62 -13.97
C HIS A 95 3.09 0.77 -13.61
N LEU A 96 3.03 1.12 -12.32
CA LEU A 96 2.60 2.43 -11.82
C LEU A 96 3.63 2.95 -10.82
N LYS A 97 4.45 3.93 -11.20
CA LYS A 97 5.42 4.53 -10.29
C LYS A 97 4.83 5.78 -9.65
N ALA A 98 5.14 5.99 -8.37
CA ALA A 98 4.95 7.29 -7.77
C ALA A 98 6.04 8.22 -8.30
N ASP A 99 5.68 9.16 -9.17
CA ASP A 99 6.58 10.22 -9.61
C ASP A 99 6.02 11.60 -9.26
N ALA A 100 6.87 12.62 -9.34
CA ALA A 100 6.50 14.00 -9.03
C ALA A 100 5.56 14.64 -10.07
N SER A 101 5.31 13.95 -11.19
CA SER A 101 4.40 14.39 -12.26
C SER A 101 2.96 13.88 -12.07
N LEU A 102 2.74 12.94 -11.14
CA LEU A 102 1.42 12.63 -10.62
C LEU A 102 0.88 13.86 -9.89
N ALA A 103 0.10 14.67 -10.60
CA ALA A 103 -0.63 15.77 -9.99
C ALA A 103 -1.69 15.22 -9.02
N PRO A 104 -1.99 15.92 -7.92
CA PRO A 104 -3.20 15.65 -7.13
C PRO A 104 -4.48 15.86 -7.95
#